data_AF-A0A9W7ZAA0-F1
#
_entry.id   AF-A0A9W7ZAA0-F1
#
_cell.length_a   1.000
_cell.length_b   1.000
_cell.length_c   1.000
_cell.angle_alpha   90.00
_cell.angle_beta   90.00
_cell.angle_gamma   90.00
#
_symmetry.space_group_name_H-M   'P 1'
#
loop_
_entity.id
_entity.type
_entity.pdbx_description
1 polymer ?
#
loop_
_entity_poly.entity_id
_entity_poly.type
_entity_poly.pdbx_seq_one_letter_code
_entity_poly.pdbx_strand_id
1 'polypeptide(L)'
;MATTHIQKREGELPTETELLVDRALQDLEAHSPELKKDLRPIQITSVKEVEVSAGRKAIVIFVPVPLLKEVHKVQQRVTRELEKKFSDRQVLFIAQRRILRKPARINRAKQPRPMSRTQAVVHDKILDDLVYPTEIVGKRTRVKVDGSRTIKVFLDSKDATSLEYKLDTFSAVYKRMTGKDVVFEFPAEHAY
;
A
#
# COMPACT_ATOMS: atom_id res chain seq x y z
N MET A 1 1.61 9.72 -28.45
CA MET A 1 0.51 8.92 -27.88
C MET A 1 0.49 9.21 -26.39
N ALA A 2 -0.68 9.47 -25.79
CA ALA A 2 -0.79 9.67 -24.35
C ALA A 2 -0.32 8.38 -23.64
N THR A 3 0.65 8.51 -22.73
CA THR A 3 1.16 7.38 -21.95
C THR A 3 0.06 6.98 -20.97
N THR A 4 -0.54 5.81 -21.14
CA THR A 4 -1.49 5.27 -20.16
C THR A 4 -0.72 4.47 -19.13
N HIS A 5 -0.84 4.83 -17.85
CA HIS A 5 -0.21 4.11 -16.74
C HIS A 5 -1.04 2.91 -16.30
N ILE A 6 -2.32 2.81 -16.69
CA ILE A 6 -3.19 1.69 -16.31
C ILE A 6 -2.84 0.42 -17.11
N GLN A 7 -2.53 -0.65 -16.40
CA GLN A 7 -2.35 -1.99 -16.95
C GLN A 7 -3.38 -2.95 -16.35
N LYS A 8 -4.46 -3.21 -17.09
CA LYS A 8 -5.50 -4.18 -16.71
C LYS A 8 -5.28 -5.54 -17.38
N ARG A 9 -5.93 -6.56 -16.81
CA ARG A 9 -6.06 -7.85 -17.50
C ARG A 9 -7.02 -7.67 -18.68
N GLU A 10 -6.77 -8.43 -19.75
CA GLU A 10 -7.60 -8.38 -20.96
C GLU A 10 -9.08 -8.54 -20.62
N GLY A 11 -9.90 -7.57 -21.06
CA GLY A 11 -11.36 -7.56 -20.88
C GLY A 11 -11.90 -6.77 -19.68
N GLU A 12 -11.06 -6.23 -18.80
CA GLU A 12 -11.51 -5.40 -17.67
C GLU A 12 -11.48 -3.91 -18.03
N LEU A 13 -12.64 -3.24 -17.96
CA LEU A 13 -12.75 -1.81 -18.20
C LEU A 13 -12.19 -1.02 -17.01
N PRO A 14 -11.48 0.10 -17.25
CA PRO A 14 -11.02 0.98 -16.17
C PRO A 14 -12.19 1.56 -15.39
N THR A 15 -12.05 1.61 -14.07
CA THR A 15 -13.00 2.31 -13.19
C THR A 15 -12.80 3.83 -13.26
N GLU A 16 -13.83 4.60 -12.92
CA GLU A 16 -13.75 6.07 -12.90
C GLU A 16 -12.59 6.58 -12.04
N THR A 17 -12.37 5.95 -10.87
CA THR A 17 -11.28 6.29 -9.96
C THR A 17 -9.90 5.99 -10.56
N GLU A 18 -9.78 4.94 -11.38
CA GLU A 18 -8.53 4.63 -12.07
C GLU A 18 -8.24 5.66 -13.15
N LEU A 19 -9.25 6.07 -13.93
CA LEU A 19 -9.11 7.11 -14.95
C LEU A 19 -8.74 8.47 -14.34
N LEU A 20 -9.29 8.81 -13.17
CA LEU A 20 -8.93 10.03 -12.45
C LEU A 20 -7.46 10.04 -12.01
N VAL A 21 -6.97 8.92 -11.45
CA VAL A 21 -5.56 8.80 -11.02
C VAL A 21 -4.62 8.80 -12.23
N ASP A 22 -4.97 8.10 -13.32
CA ASP A 22 -4.18 8.08 -14.55
C ASP A 22 -4.05 9.47 -15.17
N ARG A 23 -5.15 10.21 -15.25
CA ARG A 23 -5.13 11.62 -15.69
C ARG A 23 -4.25 12.47 -14.77
N ALA A 24 -4.38 12.30 -13.46
CA ALA A 24 -3.57 13.03 -12.50
C ALA A 24 -2.06 12.76 -12.66
N LEU A 25 -1.66 11.53 -13.02
CA LEU A 25 -0.28 11.16 -13.31
C LEU A 25 0.21 11.74 -14.63
N GLN A 26 -0.58 11.66 -15.71
CA GLN A 26 -0.25 12.27 -16.99
C GLN A 26 -0.03 13.78 -16.87
N ASP A 27 -0.88 14.45 -16.09
CA ASP A 27 -0.72 15.86 -15.77
C ASP A 27 0.60 16.11 -15.01
N LEU A 28 1.01 15.23 -14.09
CA LEU A 28 2.30 15.37 -13.41
C LEU A 28 3.48 15.19 -14.36
N GLU A 29 3.41 14.26 -15.32
CA GLU A 29 4.43 14.11 -16.37
C GLU A 29 4.55 15.36 -17.25
N ALA A 30 3.44 16.05 -17.50
CA ALA A 30 3.40 17.25 -18.33
C ALA A 30 3.97 18.48 -17.61
N HIS A 31 3.66 18.66 -16.33
CA HIS A 31 4.03 19.85 -15.56
C HIS A 31 5.41 19.73 -14.89
N SER A 32 5.90 18.52 -14.60
CA SER A 32 7.17 18.29 -13.89
C SER A 32 8.18 17.51 -14.74
N PRO A 33 9.08 18.20 -15.47
CA PRO A 33 10.06 17.54 -16.35
C PRO A 33 11.05 16.64 -15.59
N GLU A 34 11.30 16.91 -14.31
CA GLU A 34 12.15 16.08 -13.44
C GLU A 34 11.54 14.69 -13.18
N LEU A 35 10.22 14.64 -12.94
CA LEU A 35 9.51 13.40 -12.61
C LEU A 35 9.19 12.56 -13.85
N LYS A 36 9.20 13.18 -15.04
CA LYS A 36 8.82 12.54 -16.29
C LYS A 36 9.62 11.28 -16.62
N LYS A 37 10.91 11.24 -16.28
CA LYS A 37 11.76 10.05 -16.54
C LYS A 37 11.36 8.87 -15.65
N ASP A 38 11.00 9.16 -14.40
CA ASP A 38 10.69 8.16 -13.40
C ASP A 38 9.21 7.72 -13.42
N LEU A 39 8.29 8.57 -13.90
CA LEU A 39 6.86 8.27 -14.01
C LEU A 39 6.52 7.39 -15.22
N ARG A 40 7.23 7.56 -16.35
CA ARG A 40 7.03 6.78 -17.58
C ARG A 40 6.99 5.25 -17.40
N PRO A 41 7.90 4.62 -16.64
CA PRO A 41 7.87 3.18 -16.44
C PRO A 41 6.80 2.72 -15.44
N ILE A 42 6.20 3.65 -14.67
CA ILE A 42 5.23 3.29 -13.64
C ILE A 42 3.94 2.82 -14.31
N GLN A 43 3.51 1.63 -13.89
CA GLN A 43 2.23 1.06 -14.26
C GLN A 43 1.41 0.81 -12.99
N ILE A 44 0.12 1.09 -13.09
CA ILE A 44 -0.87 0.85 -12.05
C ILE A 44 -1.74 -0.30 -12.51
N THR A 45 -1.92 -1.30 -11.64
CA THR A 45 -2.79 -2.43 -11.93
C THR A 45 -4.24 -2.17 -11.53
N SER A 46 -4.45 -1.52 -10.38
CA SER A 46 -5.79 -1.11 -9.96
C SER A 46 -5.75 0.03 -8.95
N VAL A 47 -6.86 0.73 -8.80
CA VAL A 47 -7.05 1.73 -7.75
C VAL A 47 -8.30 1.38 -6.96
N LYS A 48 -8.24 1.50 -5.63
CA LYS A 48 -9.39 1.30 -4.74
C LYS A 48 -9.56 2.47 -3.79
N GLU A 49 -10.79 2.93 -3.66
CA GLU A 49 -11.16 3.84 -2.58
C GLU A 49 -11.52 3.04 -1.31
N VAL A 50 -11.00 3.48 -0.18
CA VAL A 50 -11.28 2.93 1.14
C VAL A 50 -11.78 4.05 2.03
N GLU A 51 -12.90 3.85 2.69
CA GLU A 51 -13.41 4.77 3.70
C GLU A 51 -12.60 4.64 4.99
N VAL A 52 -12.18 5.78 5.52
CA VAL A 52 -11.43 5.90 6.77
C VAL A 52 -12.36 6.46 7.85
N SER A 53 -11.98 6.28 9.12
CA SER A 53 -12.61 6.98 10.23
C SER A 53 -12.68 8.50 9.98
N ALA A 54 -13.74 9.12 10.49
CA ALA A 54 -14.05 10.56 10.33
C ALA A 54 -14.40 11.02 8.90
N GLY A 55 -14.97 10.14 8.06
CA GLY A 55 -15.55 10.52 6.76
C GLY A 55 -14.54 10.84 5.65
N ARG A 56 -13.25 10.70 5.94
CA ARG A 56 -12.16 10.82 4.95
C ARG A 56 -12.10 9.56 4.10
N LYS A 57 -11.65 9.70 2.86
CA LYS A 57 -11.42 8.57 1.94
C LYS A 57 -9.92 8.42 1.68
N ALA A 58 -9.46 7.20 1.47
CA ALA A 58 -8.11 6.90 1.06
C ALA A 58 -8.11 6.25 -0.32
N ILE A 59 -7.20 6.70 -1.17
CA ILE A 59 -6.97 6.13 -2.50
C ILE A 59 -5.79 5.17 -2.39
N VAL A 60 -6.05 3.89 -2.60
CA VAL A 60 -5.05 2.83 -2.59
C VAL A 60 -4.70 2.46 -4.03
N ILE A 61 -3.48 2.76 -4.43
CA ILE A 61 -2.94 2.50 -5.76
C ILE A 61 -2.16 1.19 -5.72
N PHE A 62 -2.58 0.22 -6.55
CA PHE A 62 -1.92 -1.06 -6.68
C PHE A 62 -0.88 -1.04 -7.78
N VAL A 63 0.36 -1.36 -7.42
CA VAL A 63 1.52 -1.39 -8.33
C VAL A 63 1.95 -2.85 -8.56
N PRO A 64 2.34 -3.25 -9.78
CA PRO A 64 3.00 -4.52 -10.01
C PRO A 64 4.27 -4.66 -9.16
N VAL A 65 4.46 -5.83 -8.52
CA VAL A 65 5.61 -6.09 -7.64
C VAL A 65 6.97 -5.75 -8.27
N PRO A 66 7.24 -6.00 -9.57
CA PRO A 66 8.54 -5.64 -10.17
C PRO A 66 8.83 -4.13 -10.16
N LEU A 67 7.80 -3.31 -10.30
CA LEU A 67 7.93 -1.84 -10.41
C LEU A 67 7.97 -1.14 -9.05
N LEU A 68 7.67 -1.85 -7.95
CA LEU A 68 7.62 -1.26 -6.61
C LEU A 68 8.92 -0.57 -6.23
N LYS A 69 10.08 -1.13 -6.58
CA LYS A 69 11.39 -0.51 -6.27
C LYS A 69 11.60 0.80 -7.01
N GLU A 70 11.05 0.94 -8.21
CA GLU A 70 11.12 2.18 -9.00
C GLU A 70 10.15 3.21 -8.42
N VAL A 71 8.92 2.79 -8.10
CA VAL A 71 7.93 3.65 -7.44
C VAL A 71 8.48 4.21 -6.13
N HIS A 72 9.12 3.40 -5.29
CA HIS A 72 9.69 3.85 -4.02
C HIS A 72 10.64 5.05 -4.18
N LYS A 73 11.44 5.12 -5.25
CA LYS A 73 12.36 6.24 -5.49
C LYS A 73 11.65 7.59 -5.61
N VAL A 74 10.44 7.60 -6.17
CA VAL A 74 9.66 8.82 -6.42
C VAL A 74 8.41 8.93 -5.55
N GLN A 75 8.10 7.89 -4.78
CA GLN A 75 6.85 7.75 -4.03
C GLN A 75 6.57 8.94 -3.12
N GLN A 76 7.57 9.47 -2.40
CA GLN A 76 7.38 10.66 -1.54
C GLN A 76 6.94 11.90 -2.32
N ARG A 77 7.51 12.13 -3.51
CA ARG A 77 7.17 13.28 -4.35
C ARG A 77 5.80 13.09 -4.98
N VAL A 78 5.54 11.90 -5.53
CA VAL A 78 4.27 11.58 -6.20
C VAL A 78 3.11 11.57 -5.20
N THR A 79 3.28 10.99 -4.01
CA THR A 79 2.24 11.03 -2.96
C THR A 79 1.87 12.46 -2.60
N ARG A 80 2.86 13.34 -2.37
CA ARG A 80 2.60 14.75 -2.05
C ARG A 80 1.83 15.47 -3.15
N GLU A 81 2.21 15.26 -4.42
CA GLU A 81 1.53 15.91 -5.54
C GLU A 81 0.12 15.34 -5.79
N LEU A 82 -0.07 14.03 -5.62
CA LEU A 82 -1.40 13.43 -5.71
C LEU A 82 -2.30 13.85 -4.55
N GLU A 83 -1.78 13.98 -3.33
CA GLU A 83 -2.55 14.46 -2.16
C GLU A 83 -2.93 15.95 -2.30
N LYS A 84 -2.11 16.77 -2.97
CA LYS A 84 -2.50 18.14 -3.33
C LYS A 84 -3.66 18.17 -4.33
N LYS A 85 -3.68 17.27 -5.32
CA LYS A 85 -4.74 17.19 -6.34
C LYS A 85 -6.03 16.59 -5.79
N PHE A 86 -5.90 15.55 -4.98
CA PHE A 86 -7.00 14.88 -4.31
C PHE A 86 -7.11 15.37 -2.87
N SER A 87 -7.50 16.64 -2.72
CA SER A 87 -7.77 17.24 -1.41
C SER A 87 -8.71 16.35 -0.58
N ASP A 88 -8.42 16.24 0.72
CA ASP A 88 -9.14 15.37 1.68
C ASP A 88 -8.99 13.86 1.47
N ARG A 89 -8.21 13.41 0.49
CA ARG A 89 -7.94 11.99 0.24
C ARG A 89 -6.47 11.66 0.43
N GLN A 90 -6.20 10.71 1.32
CA GLN A 90 -4.84 10.21 1.53
C GLN A 90 -4.50 9.17 0.46
N VAL A 91 -3.30 9.27 -0.13
CA VAL A 91 -2.88 8.40 -1.23
C VAL A 91 -1.83 7.42 -0.73
N LEU A 92 -2.08 6.13 -0.96
CA LEU A 92 -1.22 5.03 -0.54
C LEU A 92 -0.84 4.14 -1.72
N PHE A 93 0.41 3.71 -1.77
CA PHE A 93 0.91 2.76 -2.77
C PHE A 93 1.10 1.39 -2.12
N ILE A 94 0.56 0.35 -2.77
CA ILE A 94 0.69 -1.03 -2.29
C ILE A 94 1.02 -1.93 -3.47
N ALA A 95 1.95 -2.87 -3.31
CA ALA A 95 2.18 -3.86 -4.36
C ALA A 95 1.03 -4.87 -4.46
N GLN A 96 0.62 -5.15 -5.69
CA GLN A 96 -0.33 -6.21 -5.99
C GLN A 96 0.32 -7.59 -5.86
N ARG A 97 0.19 -8.20 -4.69
CA ARG A 97 0.70 -9.55 -4.40
C ARG A 97 -0.41 -10.59 -4.47
N ARG A 98 -0.15 -11.71 -5.15
CA ARG A 98 -1.07 -12.86 -5.22
C ARG A 98 -0.76 -13.88 -4.14
N ILE A 99 -1.74 -14.13 -3.28
CA ILE A 99 -1.72 -15.19 -2.27
C ILE A 99 -2.13 -16.50 -2.94
N LEU A 100 -1.30 -17.54 -2.83
CA LEU A 100 -1.68 -18.90 -3.24
C LEU A 100 -2.40 -19.61 -2.09
N ARG A 101 -3.18 -20.66 -2.37
CA ARG A 101 -3.79 -21.44 -1.29
C ARG A 101 -2.75 -22.38 -0.68
N LYS A 102 -2.91 -22.75 0.59
CA LYS A 102 -2.10 -23.81 1.19
C LYS A 102 -2.40 -25.11 0.43
N PRO A 103 -1.38 -25.83 -0.06
CA PRO A 103 -1.60 -27.10 -0.74
C PRO A 103 -2.33 -28.06 0.22
N ALA A 104 -3.32 -28.80 -0.31
CA ALA A 104 -4.01 -29.83 0.46
C ALA A 104 -3.05 -30.99 0.79
N ARG A 105 -3.40 -31.82 1.78
CA ARG A 105 -2.61 -33.01 2.15
C ARG A 105 -2.42 -33.97 0.97
N ILE A 106 -3.46 -34.13 0.15
CA ILE A 106 -3.41 -34.84 -1.13
C ILE A 106 -3.26 -33.79 -2.22
N ASN A 107 -2.03 -33.39 -2.51
CA ASN A 107 -1.75 -32.48 -3.61
C ASN A 107 -0.87 -33.18 -4.66
N ARG A 108 -1.30 -33.11 -5.93
CA ARG A 108 -0.57 -33.67 -7.07
C ARG A 108 0.38 -32.66 -7.72
N ALA A 109 0.43 -31.43 -7.22
CA ALA A 109 1.36 -30.42 -7.73
C ALA A 109 2.81 -30.82 -7.39
N LYS A 110 3.65 -30.93 -8.42
CA LYS A 110 5.08 -31.29 -8.29
C LYS A 110 5.91 -30.19 -7.65
N GLN A 111 5.52 -28.92 -7.81
CA GLN A 111 6.28 -27.78 -7.33
C GLN A 111 5.78 -27.31 -5.95
N PRO A 112 6.69 -27.07 -4.98
CA PRO A 112 6.31 -26.49 -3.70
C PRO A 112 5.81 -25.05 -3.86
N ARG A 113 4.89 -24.64 -2.98
CA ARG A 113 4.39 -23.26 -2.95
C ARG A 113 5.55 -22.31 -2.58
N PRO A 114 5.80 -21.24 -3.36
CA PRO A 114 6.79 -20.23 -3.00
C PRO A 114 6.43 -19.48 -1.70
N MET A 115 7.42 -19.25 -0.84
CA MET A 115 7.25 -18.56 0.45
C MET A 115 6.74 -17.12 0.28
N SER A 116 7.19 -16.43 -0.77
CA SER A 116 6.76 -15.07 -1.13
C SER A 116 5.26 -14.95 -1.41
N ARG A 117 4.58 -16.06 -1.71
CA ARG A 117 3.14 -16.11 -1.96
C ARG A 117 2.36 -16.72 -0.80
N THR A 118 2.97 -16.80 0.38
CA THR A 118 2.30 -17.19 1.63
C THR A 118 1.45 -16.05 2.19
N GLN A 119 0.32 -16.36 2.81
CA GLN A 119 -0.56 -15.34 3.39
C GLN A 119 0.18 -14.51 4.44
N ALA A 120 0.97 -15.16 5.31
CA ALA A 120 1.76 -14.48 6.33
C ALA A 120 2.74 -13.46 5.70
N VAL A 121 3.57 -13.89 4.76
CA VAL A 121 4.56 -13.02 4.11
C VAL A 121 3.90 -11.90 3.31
N VAL A 122 2.79 -12.17 2.60
CA VAL A 122 2.08 -11.12 1.87
C VAL A 122 1.49 -10.09 2.82
N HIS A 123 0.92 -10.52 3.95
CA HIS A 123 0.38 -9.61 4.96
C HIS A 123 1.47 -8.77 5.63
N ASP A 124 2.65 -9.34 5.87
CA ASP A 124 3.81 -8.60 6.38
C ASP A 124 4.30 -7.57 5.35
N LYS A 125 4.40 -7.96 4.08
CA LYS A 125 4.85 -7.07 3.01
C LYS A 125 3.86 -5.94 2.69
N ILE A 126 2.56 -6.14 2.94
CA ILE A 126 1.58 -5.05 2.86
C ILE A 126 1.81 -4.03 3.98
N LEU A 127 2.20 -4.45 5.19
CA LEU A 127 2.58 -3.50 6.24
C LEU A 127 3.79 -2.69 5.81
N ASP A 128 4.83 -3.34 5.28
CA ASP A 128 6.04 -2.63 4.81
C ASP A 128 5.71 -1.57 3.74
N ASP A 129 4.83 -1.88 2.79
CA ASP A 129 4.44 -0.93 1.73
C ASP A 129 3.60 0.25 2.27
N LEU A 130 2.70 -0.02 3.23
CA LEU A 130 1.80 1.00 3.79
C LEU A 130 2.58 2.12 4.48
N VAL A 131 3.64 1.77 5.20
CA VAL A 131 4.37 2.73 6.04
C VAL A 131 5.62 3.31 5.35
N TYR A 132 5.87 2.97 4.09
CA TYR A 132 6.96 3.58 3.31
C TYR A 132 6.82 5.11 3.31
N PRO A 133 7.86 5.89 3.64
CA PRO A 133 9.29 5.56 3.62
C PRO A 133 9.86 4.98 4.92
N THR A 134 9.06 4.90 5.98
CA THR A 134 9.54 4.60 7.32
C THR A 134 9.63 3.10 7.54
N GLU A 135 10.54 2.71 8.42
CA GLU A 135 10.77 1.31 8.73
C GLU A 135 9.99 0.89 9.97
N ILE A 136 9.55 -0.38 9.96
CA ILE A 136 8.91 -0.99 11.12
C ILE A 136 10.01 -1.48 12.06
N VAL A 137 10.14 -0.82 13.21
CA VAL A 137 11.11 -1.17 14.26
C VAL A 137 10.74 -2.47 14.96
N GLY A 138 9.44 -2.71 15.14
CA GLY A 138 8.96 -3.88 15.86
C GLY A 138 7.52 -4.25 15.55
N LYS A 139 7.18 -5.53 15.74
CA LYS A 139 5.82 -6.04 15.62
C LYS A 139 5.48 -6.93 16.81
N ARG A 140 4.38 -6.64 17.49
CA ARG A 140 3.85 -7.44 18.60
C ARG A 140 2.40 -7.80 18.36
N THR A 141 2.05 -9.08 18.44
CA THR A 141 0.63 -9.47 18.42
C THR A 141 0.11 -9.52 19.85
N ARG A 142 -0.84 -8.64 20.18
CA ARG A 142 -1.58 -8.68 21.44
C ARG A 142 -2.75 -9.64 21.27
N VAL A 143 -2.84 -10.64 22.12
CA VAL A 143 -4.00 -11.53 22.24
C VAL A 143 -4.81 -11.09 23.46
N LYS A 144 -6.10 -10.82 23.27
CA LYS A 144 -7.02 -10.45 24.34
C LYS A 144 -7.68 -11.71 24.93
N VAL A 145 -8.36 -11.56 26.08
CA VAL A 145 -9.02 -12.65 26.80
C VAL A 145 -10.11 -13.34 25.97
N ASP A 146 -10.78 -12.58 25.09
CA ASP A 146 -11.76 -13.07 24.12
C ASP A 146 -11.13 -13.85 22.94
N GLY A 147 -9.80 -13.98 22.90
CA GLY A 147 -9.05 -14.61 21.82
C GLY A 147 -8.85 -13.70 20.59
N SER A 148 -9.38 -12.47 20.61
CA SER A 148 -9.14 -11.50 19.53
C SER A 148 -7.66 -11.10 19.49
N ARG A 149 -7.14 -10.92 18.27
CA ARG A 149 -5.73 -10.62 18.02
C ARG A 149 -5.61 -9.25 17.37
N THR A 150 -4.82 -8.38 17.98
CA THR A 150 -4.49 -7.06 17.44
C THR A 150 -2.99 -6.97 17.25
N ILE A 151 -2.54 -6.63 16.05
CA ILE A 151 -1.12 -6.47 15.76
C ILE A 151 -0.73 -5.03 16.08
N LYS A 152 0.20 -4.84 17.01
CA LYS A 152 0.87 -3.57 17.28
C LYS A 152 2.13 -3.47 16.42
N VAL A 153 2.21 -2.43 15.61
CA VAL A 153 3.34 -2.14 14.73
C VAL A 153 4.02 -0.89 15.27
N PHE A 154 5.30 -1.01 15.59
CA PHE A 154 6.12 0.10 16.08
C PHE A 154 6.89 0.70 14.92
N LEU A 155 6.71 2.01 14.71
CA LEU A 155 7.39 2.78 13.67
C LEU A 155 8.60 3.52 14.25
N ASP A 156 9.52 3.98 13.41
CA ASP A 156 10.61 4.83 13.88
C ASP A 156 10.07 6.18 14.39
N SER A 157 10.44 6.55 15.62
CA SER A 157 10.09 7.80 16.28
C SER A 157 10.49 9.06 15.50
N LYS A 158 11.54 8.99 14.66
CA LYS A 158 12.04 10.13 13.88
C LYS A 158 11.01 10.70 12.91
N ASP A 159 10.16 9.83 12.38
CA ASP A 159 9.19 10.18 11.35
C ASP A 159 7.80 10.51 11.92
N ALA A 160 7.67 10.58 13.25
CA ALA A 160 6.40 10.77 13.95
C ALA A 160 5.61 11.96 13.43
N THR A 161 6.26 13.12 13.32
CA THR A 161 5.65 14.36 12.84
C THR A 161 5.09 14.26 11.42
N SER A 162 5.69 13.43 10.57
CA SER A 162 5.32 13.30 9.16
C SER A 162 4.26 12.23 8.89
N LEU A 163 4.12 11.25 9.79
CA LEU A 163 3.24 10.09 9.57
C LEU A 163 2.03 10.03 10.50
N GLU A 164 2.02 10.79 11.60
CA GLU A 164 0.95 10.74 12.60
C GLU A 164 -0.45 10.93 12.00
N TYR A 165 -0.60 11.82 11.01
CA TYR A 165 -1.89 12.06 10.37
C TYR A 165 -2.39 10.91 9.47
N LYS A 166 -1.56 9.90 9.18
CA LYS A 166 -1.88 8.72 8.33
C LYS A 166 -2.14 7.43 9.09
N LEU A 167 -1.88 7.37 10.40
CA LEU A 167 -1.93 6.12 11.19
C LEU A 167 -3.31 5.43 11.15
N ASP A 168 -4.39 6.23 11.26
CA ASP A 168 -5.76 5.74 11.18
C ASP A 168 -6.07 5.11 9.81
N THR A 169 -5.58 5.76 8.75
CA THR A 169 -5.76 5.29 7.39
C THR A 169 -5.01 3.99 7.13
N PHE A 170 -3.77 3.86 7.61
CA PHE A 170 -3.03 2.61 7.52
C PHE A 170 -3.79 1.46 8.19
N SER A 171 -4.35 1.72 9.38
CA SER A 171 -5.14 0.73 10.13
C SER A 171 -6.41 0.33 9.37
N ALA A 172 -7.15 1.30 8.84
CA ALA A 172 -8.38 1.08 8.07
C ALA A 172 -8.10 0.30 6.77
N VAL A 173 -7.09 0.70 6.01
CA VAL A 173 -6.71 0.06 4.74
C VAL A 173 -6.22 -1.36 4.98
N TYR A 174 -5.36 -1.56 5.99
CA TYR A 174 -4.88 -2.90 6.31
C TYR A 174 -6.02 -3.84 6.73
N LYS A 175 -6.95 -3.35 7.56
CA LYS A 175 -8.14 -4.10 7.97
C LYS A 175 -9.02 -4.45 6.77
N ARG A 176 -9.26 -3.50 5.86
CA ARG A 176 -10.05 -3.73 4.65
C ARG A 176 -9.41 -4.76 3.71
N MET A 177 -8.08 -4.76 3.60
CA MET A 177 -7.35 -5.68 2.73
C MET A 177 -7.19 -7.08 3.31
N THR A 178 -6.97 -7.19 4.62
CA THR A 178 -6.52 -8.43 5.26
C THR A 178 -7.51 -9.03 6.24
N GLY A 179 -8.49 -8.24 6.69
CA GLY A 179 -9.42 -8.60 7.76
C GLY A 179 -8.80 -8.63 9.16
N LYS A 180 -7.54 -8.20 9.33
CA LYS A 180 -6.84 -8.20 10.62
C LYS A 180 -6.77 -6.79 11.19
N ASP A 181 -6.95 -6.68 12.51
CA ASP A 181 -6.80 -5.42 13.23
C ASP A 181 -5.32 -5.11 13.49
N VAL A 182 -4.92 -3.88 13.15
CA VAL A 182 -3.57 -3.34 13.37
C VAL A 182 -3.70 -1.99 14.07
N VAL A 183 -2.74 -1.71 14.94
CA VAL A 183 -2.53 -0.39 15.53
C VAL A 183 -1.07 -0.01 15.30
N PHE A 184 -0.85 1.18 14.73
CA PHE A 184 0.47 1.76 14.53
C PHE A 184 0.78 2.71 15.67
N GLU A 185 1.93 2.55 16.31
CA GLU A 185 2.36 3.35 17.45
C GLU A 185 3.84 3.74 17.26
N PHE A 186 4.23 4.92 17.72
CA PHE A 186 5.64 5.26 17.87
C PHE A 186 6.10 4.79 19.26
N PRO A 187 7.26 4.11 19.37
CA PRO A 187 7.81 3.75 20.66
C PRO A 187 8.13 5.04 21.42
N ALA A 188 7.74 5.12 22.70
CA ALA A 188 8.23 6.17 23.57
C ALA A 188 9.76 6.01 23.70
N GLU A 189 10.51 7.12 23.65
CA GLU A 189 11.99 7.17 23.62
C GLU A 189 12.70 6.42 24.78
N HIS A 190 11.95 5.90 25.76
CA HIS A 190 12.48 5.10 26.87
C HIS A 190 11.66 3.83 27.06
N ALA A 191 12.03 2.79 26.31
CA ALA A 191 11.68 1.43 26.68
C ALA A 191 12.84 0.49 26.40
N TYR A 192 14.05 0.86 26.83
CA TYR A 192 15.09 0.01 27.43
C TYR A 192 16.15 0.90 28.11
#